data_AF-A0A967DDX2-F1
#
_entry.id   AF-A0A967DDX2-F1
#
_cell.length_a   1.000
_cell.length_b   1.000
_cell.length_c   1.000
_cell.angle_alpha   90.00
_cell.angle_beta   90.00
_cell.angle_gamma   90.00
#
_symmetry.space_group_name_H-M   'P 1'
#
loop_
_entity.id
_entity.type
_entity.pdbx_description
1 polymer ?
#
loop_
_entity_poly.entity_id
_entity_poly.type
_entity_poly.pdbx_seq_one_letter_code
_entity_poly.pdbx_strand_id
1 'polypeptide(L)'
;MARIENVANGCDNRQSWGMKSEEYMADFYLVTKRNLDAFEFQLFRFHFLLGADWKLCCRRLKLDRGRFFHSVYRIEQKLGRIFRELQPYALFPLDEYFGGAVEGWREPTRKVVEMRFGPRGGRALRAPLKKVA
;
A
#
# COMPACT_ATOMS: atom_id res chain seq x y z
N MET A 1 0.15 -20.14 -6.06
CA MET A 1 0.68 -20.45 -7.41
C MET A 1 1.31 -19.18 -7.93
N ALA A 2 2.58 -19.24 -8.29
CA ALA A 2 3.29 -18.09 -8.86
C ALA A 2 2.77 -17.78 -10.26
N ARG A 3 2.47 -16.52 -10.55
CA ARG A 3 1.96 -16.10 -11.87
C ARG A 3 3.13 -15.50 -12.65
N ILE A 4 3.62 -16.25 -13.63
CA ILE A 4 4.65 -15.77 -14.54
C ILE A 4 3.98 -14.83 -15.54
N GLU A 5 4.44 -13.58 -15.60
CA GLU A 5 3.95 -12.57 -16.51
C GLU A 5 4.97 -12.32 -17.62
N ASN A 6 4.48 -12.17 -18.85
CA ASN A 6 5.32 -11.80 -19.99
C ASN A 6 5.59 -10.29 -19.92
N VAL A 7 6.85 -9.90 -19.76
CA VAL A 7 7.26 -8.49 -19.74
C VAL A 7 7.82 -8.18 -21.14
N ALA A 8 7.14 -7.29 -21.86
CA ALA A 8 7.18 -7.17 -23.32
C ALA A 8 8.58 -7.00 -23.98
N ASN A 9 8.58 -7.33 -25.27
CA ASN A 9 9.68 -7.40 -26.22
C ASN A 9 10.45 -6.09 -26.41
N GLY A 10 11.77 -6.12 -26.15
CA GLY A 10 12.68 -5.17 -26.78
C GLY A 10 12.80 -5.40 -28.29
N CYS A 11 13.50 -4.51 -29.00
CA CYS A 11 13.78 -4.59 -30.45
C CYS A 11 14.29 -5.97 -30.91
N ASP A 12 14.91 -6.72 -29.99
CA ASP A 12 15.48 -8.06 -30.21
C ASP A 12 14.49 -9.22 -30.01
N ASN A 13 13.19 -8.95 -29.81
CA ASN A 13 12.11 -9.94 -29.62
C ASN A 13 12.36 -11.00 -28.51
N ARG A 14 13.28 -10.72 -27.59
CA ARG A 14 13.61 -11.58 -26.45
C ARG A 14 12.54 -11.40 -25.38
N GLN A 15 11.68 -12.40 -25.25
CA GLN A 15 10.69 -12.45 -24.18
C GLN A 15 11.40 -12.56 -22.83
N SER A 16 11.21 -11.55 -21.98
CA SER A 16 11.70 -11.57 -20.60
C SER A 16 10.57 -12.08 -19.71
N TRP A 17 10.79 -13.23 -19.07
CA TRP A 17 9.84 -13.80 -18.12
C TRP A 17 10.17 -13.24 -16.73
N GLY A 18 9.20 -12.58 -16.12
CA GLY A 18 9.35 -11.99 -14.78
C GLY A 18 8.21 -12.42 -13.85
N MET A 19 8.46 -12.27 -12.55
CA MET A 19 7.47 -12.54 -11.50
C MET A 19 7.16 -11.23 -10.80
N LYS A 20 6.66 -10.24 -11.54
CA LYS A 20 6.49 -8.85 -11.08
C LYS A 20 5.70 -8.73 -9.78
N SER A 21 4.70 -9.60 -9.59
CA SER A 21 3.91 -9.62 -8.35
C SER A 21 4.75 -10.07 -7.16
N GLU A 22 5.55 -11.11 -7.32
CA GLU A 22 6.43 -11.65 -6.29
C GLU A 22 7.64 -10.74 -6.04
N GLU A 23 8.16 -10.09 -7.07
CA GLU A 23 9.18 -9.04 -6.99
C GLU A 23 8.65 -7.85 -6.17
N TYR A 24 7.45 -7.37 -6.49
CA TYR A 24 6.80 -6.30 -5.72
C TYR A 24 6.63 -6.68 -4.25
N MET A 25 6.15 -7.90 -3.97
CA MET A 25 6.00 -8.39 -2.60
C MET A 25 7.34 -8.44 -1.86
N ALA A 26 8.41 -8.91 -2.52
CA ALA A 26 9.74 -8.99 -1.95
C ALA A 26 10.29 -7.60 -1.63
N ASP A 27 10.18 -6.65 -2.56
CA ASP A 27 10.65 -5.28 -2.38
C ASP A 27 9.85 -4.55 -1.31
N PHE A 28 8.52 -4.67 -1.34
CA PHE A 28 7.64 -4.11 -0.33
C PHE A 28 8.01 -4.60 1.06
N TYR A 29 8.21 -5.90 1.23
CA TYR A 29 8.61 -6.49 2.51
C TYR A 29 10.01 -6.03 2.93
N LEU A 30 10.98 -6.06 2.03
CA LEU A 30 12.37 -5.73 2.31
C LEU A 30 12.55 -4.26 2.68
N VAL A 31 11.95 -3.34 1.91
CA VAL A 31 11.98 -1.90 2.18
C VAL A 31 11.30 -1.60 3.50
N THR A 32 10.15 -2.22 3.78
CA THR A 32 9.45 -2.04 5.06
C THR A 32 10.32 -2.50 6.23
N LYS A 33 10.92 -3.69 6.14
CA LYS A 33 11.76 -4.26 7.21
C LYS A 33 13.01 -3.43 7.49
N ARG A 34 13.60 -2.80 6.48
CA ARG A 34 14.80 -1.96 6.62
C ARG A 34 14.51 -0.61 7.28
N ASN A 35 13.31 -0.09 7.10
CA ASN A 35 12.98 1.28 7.53
C ASN A 35 12.21 1.33 8.85
N LEU A 36 11.52 0.26 9.24
CA LEU A 36 10.79 0.19 10.50
C LEU A 36 11.70 -0.30 11.63
N ASP A 37 11.49 0.24 12.84
CA ASP A 37 12.09 -0.31 14.05
C ASP A 37 11.51 -1.71 14.36
N ALA A 38 12.18 -2.50 15.19
CA ALA A 38 11.78 -3.87 15.52
C ALA A 38 10.32 -3.94 16.04
N PHE A 39 9.93 -2.99 16.89
CA PHE A 39 8.55 -2.88 17.37
C PHE A 39 7.56 -2.49 16.27
N GLU A 40 7.89 -1.47 15.48
CA GLU A 40 7.06 -1.00 14.36
C GLU A 40 6.84 -2.12 13.34
N PHE A 41 7.90 -2.86 13.00
CA PHE A 41 7.86 -3.97 12.07
C PHE A 41 7.02 -5.14 12.60
N GLN A 42 7.12 -5.43 13.90
CA GLN A 42 6.31 -6.48 14.52
C GLN A 42 4.81 -6.12 14.48
N LEU A 43 4.48 -4.88 14.85
CA LEU A 43 3.12 -4.36 14.75
C LEU A 43 2.61 -4.39 13.30
N PHE A 44 3.42 -3.91 12.37
CA PHE A 44 3.11 -3.91 10.94
C PHE A 44 2.82 -5.33 10.43
N ARG A 45 3.68 -6.30 10.77
CA ARG A 45 3.51 -7.70 10.37
C ARG A 45 2.21 -8.30 10.90
N PHE A 46 1.87 -8.08 12.17
CA PHE A 46 0.63 -8.61 12.72
C PHE A 46 -0.60 -7.96 12.09
N HIS A 47 -0.61 -6.64 11.97
CA HIS A 47 -1.80 -5.93 11.51
C HIS A 47 -2.02 -6.05 9.99
N PHE A 48 -0.98 -5.75 9.19
CA PHE A 48 -1.12 -5.65 7.73
C PHE A 48 -0.84 -6.97 7.00
N LEU A 49 0.21 -7.71 7.39
CA LEU A 49 0.57 -8.93 6.67
C LEU A 49 -0.24 -10.15 7.12
N LEU A 50 -0.57 -10.25 8.41
CA LEU A 50 -1.33 -11.37 8.98
C LEU A 50 -2.82 -11.05 9.17
N GLY A 51 -3.23 -9.80 9.01
CA GLY A 51 -4.64 -9.38 9.12
C GLY A 51 -5.21 -9.44 10.55
N ALA A 52 -4.36 -9.35 11.58
CA ALA A 52 -4.83 -9.37 12.96
C ALA A 52 -5.62 -8.10 13.32
N ASP A 53 -6.76 -8.29 13.99
CA ASP A 53 -7.56 -7.19 14.54
C ASP A 53 -6.77 -6.43 15.63
N TRP A 54 -7.06 -5.14 15.79
CA TRP A 54 -6.37 -4.26 16.74
C TRP A 54 -6.43 -4.81 18.17
N LYS A 55 -7.53 -5.46 18.56
CA LYS A 55 -7.67 -6.11 19.87
C LYS A 55 -6.65 -7.23 20.07
N LEU A 56 -6.42 -8.03 19.03
CA LEU A 56 -5.45 -9.13 19.07
C LEU A 56 -4.03 -8.59 19.12
N CYS A 57 -3.72 -7.56 18.34
CA CYS A 57 -2.45 -6.84 18.39
C CYS A 57 -2.18 -6.25 19.78
N CYS A 58 -3.17 -5.58 20.38
CA CYS A 58 -3.08 -5.04 21.74
C CYS A 58 -2.78 -6.13 22.78
N ARG A 59 -3.47 -7.27 22.71
CA ARG A 59 -3.19 -8.41 23.62
C ARG A 59 -1.80 -9.01 23.41
N ARG A 60 -1.38 -9.20 22.16
CA ARG A 60 -0.12 -9.87 21.83
C ARG A 60 1.11 -9.01 22.12
N LEU A 61 1.02 -7.72 21.81
CA LEU A 61 2.11 -6.75 21.93
C LEU A 61 2.05 -5.92 23.23
N LYS A 62 1.05 -6.18 24.09
CA LYS A 62 0.80 -5.45 25.34
C LYS A 62 0.70 -3.94 25.11
N LEU A 63 -0.14 -3.55 24.15
CA LEU A 63 -0.36 -2.16 23.76
C LEU A 63 -1.74 -1.67 24.16
N ASP A 64 -1.83 -0.41 24.56
CA ASP A 64 -3.09 0.29 24.71
C ASP A 64 -3.70 0.65 23.36
N ARG A 65 -5.03 0.77 23.32
CA ARG A 65 -5.78 1.14 22.11
C ARG A 65 -5.24 2.42 21.47
N GLY A 66 -5.02 3.48 22.26
CA GLY A 66 -4.53 4.77 21.75
C GLY A 66 -3.14 4.65 21.14
N ARG A 67 -2.24 3.93 21.83
CA ARG A 67 -0.87 3.70 21.36
C ARG A 67 -0.84 2.87 20.08
N PHE A 68 -1.70 1.87 19.95
CA PHE A 68 -1.85 1.08 18.73
C PHE A 68 -2.16 1.97 17.52
N PHE A 69 -3.25 2.75 17.56
CA PHE A 69 -3.65 3.59 16.43
C PHE A 69 -2.60 4.65 16.10
N HIS A 70 -2.00 5.26 17.13
CA HIS A 70 -0.92 6.22 16.92
C HIS A 70 0.30 5.60 16.23
N SER A 71 0.70 4.39 16.64
CA SER A 71 1.79 3.66 15.99
C SER A 71 1.44 3.27 14.56
N VAL A 72 0.20 2.84 14.27
CA VAL A 72 -0.25 2.52 12.92
C VAL A 72 -0.16 3.74 12.00
N TYR A 73 -0.70 4.89 12.41
CA TYR A 73 -0.63 6.10 11.60
C TYR A 73 0.81 6.55 11.33
N ARG A 74 1.69 6.41 12.32
CA ARG A 74 3.12 6.72 12.14
C ARG A 74 3.78 5.79 11.13
N ILE A 75 3.48 4.49 11.18
CA ILE A 75 3.98 3.50 10.22
C ILE A 75 3.50 3.84 8.80
N GLU A 76 2.20 4.09 8.63
CA GLU A 76 1.61 4.44 7.33
C GLU A 76 2.23 5.71 6.74
N GLN A 77 2.39 6.77 7.55
CA GLN A 77 3.00 8.02 7.11
C GLN A 77 4.46 7.82 6.68
N LYS A 78 5.23 7.06 7.47
CA LYS A 78 6.65 6.79 7.22
C LYS A 78 6.83 5.96 5.94
N LEU A 79 6.12 4.84 5.84
CA LEU A 79 6.21 3.96 4.67
C LEU A 79 5.66 4.61 3.41
N GLY A 80 4.54 5.34 3.49
CA GLY A 80 3.97 6.02 2.33
C GLY A 80 4.94 7.04 1.71
N ARG A 81 5.69 7.77 2.55
CA ARG A 81 6.74 8.67 2.07
C ARG A 81 7.89 7.90 1.41
N ILE A 82 8.39 6.85 2.06
CA ILE A 82 9.51 6.06 1.57
C ILE A 82 9.17 5.39 0.23
N PHE A 83 8.00 4.78 0.12
CA PHE A 83 7.57 4.09 -1.11
C PHE A 83 7.47 5.03 -2.32
N ARG A 84 7.13 6.30 -2.07
CA ARG A 84 7.06 7.34 -3.10
C ARG A 84 8.43 7.93 -3.45
N GLU A 85 9.31 8.08 -2.48
CA GLU A 85 10.63 8.72 -2.65
C GLU A 85 11.73 7.73 -3.05
N LEU A 86 11.47 6.42 -3.01
CA LEU A 86 12.44 5.38 -3.38
C LEU A 86 12.91 5.57 -4.84
N GLN A 87 14.22 5.45 -5.04
CA GLN A 87 14.89 5.54 -6.34
C GLN A 87 15.88 4.37 -6.47
N PRO A 88 16.06 3.79 -7.68
CA PRO A 88 15.52 4.21 -8.97
C PRO A 88 14.07 3.77 -9.26
N TYR A 89 13.54 2.79 -8.52
CA TYR A 89 12.18 2.28 -8.71
C TYR A 89 11.31 2.61 -7.50
N ALA A 90 10.32 3.50 -7.69
CA ALA A 90 9.35 3.81 -6.65
C ALA A 90 8.35 2.65 -6.50
N LEU A 91 7.98 2.31 -5.26
CA LEU A 91 6.93 1.30 -4.98
C LEU A 91 5.52 1.89 -5.11
N PHE A 92 5.42 3.22 -5.11
CA PHE A 92 4.18 3.95 -5.30
C PHE A 92 4.42 5.22 -6.12
N PRO A 93 3.59 5.52 -7.13
CA PRO A 93 2.37 4.82 -7.52
C PRO A 93 2.64 3.49 -8.28
N LEU A 94 1.67 2.58 -8.30
CA LEU A 94 1.87 1.20 -8.79
C LEU A 94 2.17 1.12 -10.29
N ASP A 95 1.68 2.08 -11.07
CA ASP A 95 1.99 2.21 -12.48
C ASP A 95 3.48 2.48 -12.73
N GLU A 96 4.17 3.21 -11.85
CA GLU A 96 5.62 3.43 -11.96
C GLU A 96 6.41 2.13 -11.71
N TYR A 97 5.97 1.28 -10.76
CA TYR A 97 6.64 0.02 -10.45
C TYR A 97 6.36 -1.09 -11.49
N PHE A 98 5.11 -1.29 -11.86
CA PHE A 98 4.71 -2.37 -12.77
C PHE A 98 4.94 -2.04 -14.26
N GLY A 99 5.32 -0.79 -14.59
CA GLY A 99 5.60 -0.34 -15.94
C GLY A 99 4.31 0.02 -16.71
N GLY A 100 3.62 1.06 -16.26
CA GLY A 100 2.41 1.59 -16.88
C GLY A 100 2.59 1.85 -18.38
N ALA A 101 1.60 1.37 -19.14
CA ALA A 101 1.42 1.44 -20.60
C ALA A 101 2.48 2.18 -21.44
N VAL A 102 3.09 1.41 -22.36
CA VAL A 102 3.60 1.78 -23.68
C VAL A 102 3.36 3.24 -24.10
N GLU A 103 4.47 3.97 -24.21
CA GLU A 103 4.79 5.02 -25.19
C GLU A 103 3.59 5.64 -25.92
N GLY A 104 3.10 6.76 -25.39
CA GLY A 104 2.15 7.63 -26.08
C GLY A 104 1.17 8.30 -25.13
N TRP A 105 1.45 9.56 -24.77
CA TRP A 105 0.49 10.49 -24.17
C TRP A 105 -0.10 10.10 -22.81
N ARG A 106 0.67 10.32 -21.74
CA ARG A 106 0.12 10.80 -20.46
C ARG A 106 0.99 11.93 -19.96
N GLU A 107 0.36 13.09 -19.68
CA GLU A 107 1.01 14.16 -18.92
C GLU A 107 1.67 13.57 -17.67
N PRO A 108 2.83 14.08 -17.20
CA PRO A 108 3.47 13.57 -15.99
C PRO A 108 2.44 13.63 -14.86
N THR A 109 1.87 12.49 -14.53
CA THR A 109 0.83 12.41 -13.51
C THR A 109 1.48 12.96 -12.27
N ARG A 110 0.99 14.11 -11.79
CA ARG A 110 1.45 14.70 -10.53
C ARG A 110 1.60 13.56 -9.54
N LYS A 111 2.77 13.39 -8.91
CA LYS A 111 3.04 12.36 -7.89
C LYS A 111 2.15 12.47 -6.63
N VAL A 112 1.09 13.25 -6.71
CA VAL A 112 0.03 13.37 -5.74
C VAL A 112 -1.15 12.62 -6.35
N VAL A 113 -1.34 11.36 -5.96
CA VAL A 113 -2.70 10.82 -5.97
C VAL A 113 -3.48 11.78 -5.08
N GLU A 114 -4.36 12.59 -5.67
CA GLU A 114 -5.32 13.37 -4.89
C GLU A 114 -6.18 12.35 -4.13
N MET A 115 -5.76 12.04 -2.91
CA MET A 115 -6.65 11.43 -1.95
C MET A 115 -7.77 12.43 -1.77
N ARG A 116 -8.93 12.16 -2.36
CA ARG A 116 -10.16 12.84 -2.01
C ARG A 116 -10.39 12.55 -0.53
N PHE A 117 -9.84 13.39 0.34
CA PHE A 117 -10.30 13.47 1.71
C PHE A 117 -11.76 13.89 1.59
N GLY A 118 -12.66 12.91 1.60
CA GLY A 118 -14.09 13.16 1.68
C GLY A 118 -14.32 14.15 2.83
N PRO A 119 -15.25 15.11 2.68
CA PRO A 119 -15.48 16.12 3.69
C PRO A 119 -15.63 15.43 5.05
N ARG A 120 -14.87 15.88 6.07
CA ARG A 120 -14.94 15.39 7.47
C ARG A 120 -16.24 15.83 8.17
N GLY A 121 -17.34 15.84 7.44
CA GLY A 121 -18.68 16.18 7.88
C GLY A 121 -19.63 15.14 7.33
N GLY A 122 -19.71 13.99 8.02
CA GLY A 122 -20.69 12.97 7.68
C GLY A 122 -22.10 13.56 7.76
N ARG A 123 -22.78 13.72 6.62
CA ARG A 123 -24.23 13.67 6.64
C ARG A 123 -24.58 12.24 7.04
N ALA A 124 -25.12 12.06 8.24
CA ALA A 124 -25.65 10.77 8.67
C ALA A 124 -26.56 10.23 7.56
N LEU A 125 -26.24 9.05 7.04
CA LEU A 125 -27.11 8.32 6.13
C LEU A 125 -28.41 8.03 6.89
N ARG A 126 -29.43 8.86 6.70
CA ARG A 126 -30.77 8.58 7.24
C ARG A 126 -31.44 7.62 6.27
N ALA A 127 -31.68 6.39 6.73
CA ALA A 127 -32.48 5.44 5.99
C ALA A 127 -33.87 6.04 5.71
N PRO A 128 -34.44 5.87 4.50
CA PRO A 128 -35.76 6.39 4.19
C PRO A 128 -36.80 5.63 5.02
N LEU A 129 -37.39 6.30 6.02
CA LEU A 129 -38.55 5.76 6.72
C LEU A 129 -39.75 5.87 5.78
N LYS A 130 -40.28 4.72 5.37
CA LYS A 130 -41.57 4.63 4.68
C LYS A 130 -42.64 5.06 5.68
N LYS A 131 -43.31 6.19 5.44
CA LYS A 131 -44.47 6.58 6.25
C LYS A 131 -45.54 5.51 6.10
N VAL A 132 -45.88 4.85 7.20
CA VAL A 132 -47.05 3.97 7.28
C VAL A 132 -48.22 4.89 7.62
N ALA A 133 -49.20 4.93 6.73
CA ALA A 133 -50.48 5.62 6.93
C ALA A 133 -51.44 4.72 7.72
#